data_AF-A0AAW3QUI4-F1
#
_entry.id   AF-A0AAW3QUI4-F1
#
_cell.length_a   1.000
_cell.length_b   1.000
_cell.length_c   1.000
_cell.angle_alpha   90.00
_cell.angle_beta   90.00
_cell.angle_gamma   90.00
#
_symmetry.space_group_name_H-M   'P 1'
#
loop_
_entity.id
_entity.type
_entity.pdbx_description
1 polymer ?
#
loop_
_entity_poly.entity_id
_entity_poly.type
_entity_poly.pdbx_seq_one_letter_code
_entity_poly.pdbx_strand_id
1 'polypeptide(L)'
;MARLSIGDRVSDLKGTHDGRLVDIDGTTGYVEQANGVEVEFPLNQLKPYEAPKTAEERTLSGPLRDRLLNPAQKALLASIPATLLAAIAKSYDAGSDGPGSRTPFAALPESKRLEAIRIYLPSLPQRLLASHMNLVVAMRDISKLS
;
A
#
# COMPACT_ATOMS: atom_id res chain seq x y z
N MET A 1 -4.92 3.12 -30.04
CA MET A 1 -3.71 3.73 -29.46
C MET A 1 -4.12 5.07 -28.87
N ALA A 2 -3.77 5.35 -27.61
CA ALA A 2 -4.05 6.65 -27.01
C ALA A 2 -3.35 7.74 -27.85
N ARG A 3 -4.08 8.79 -28.22
CA ARG A 3 -3.56 9.87 -29.05
C ARG A 3 -2.85 10.84 -28.11
N LEU A 4 -1.53 10.70 -27.99
CA LEU A 4 -0.69 11.59 -27.19
C LEU A 4 -0.54 12.93 -27.91
N SER A 5 -0.65 14.02 -27.16
CA SER A 5 -0.54 15.39 -27.66
C SER A 5 0.48 16.18 -26.86
N ILE A 6 1.10 17.17 -27.49
CA ILE A 6 1.97 18.13 -26.79
C ILE A 6 1.19 18.78 -25.65
N GLY A 7 1.81 18.83 -24.48
CA GLY A 7 1.23 19.31 -23.23
C GLY A 7 0.71 18.20 -22.32
N ASP A 8 0.51 16.97 -22.84
CA ASP A 8 0.07 15.83 -22.04
C ASP A 8 1.13 15.44 -21.01
N ARG A 9 0.68 15.05 -19.82
CA ARG A 9 1.54 14.35 -18.87
C ARG A 9 1.62 12.89 -19.28
N VAL A 10 2.83 12.41 -19.51
CA VAL A 10 3.10 11.06 -20.01
C VAL A 10 4.05 10.34 -19.07
N SER A 11 4.09 9.02 -19.20
CA SER A 11 5.09 8.17 -18.58
C SER A 11 5.57 7.11 -19.55
N ASP A 12 6.78 6.60 -19.33
CA ASP A 12 7.23 5.38 -19.99
C ASP A 12 6.33 4.18 -19.62
N LEU A 13 6.35 3.11 -20.42
CA LEU A 13 5.49 1.93 -20.16
C LEU A 13 5.66 1.37 -18.74
N LYS A 14 6.86 1.50 -18.17
CA LYS A 14 7.22 1.05 -16.82
C LYS A 14 6.76 2.00 -15.71
N GLY A 15 6.39 3.25 -16.02
CA GLY A 15 6.06 4.28 -15.03
C GLY A 15 7.27 4.75 -14.21
N THR A 16 8.49 4.54 -14.70
CA THR A 16 9.75 4.93 -14.04
C THR A 16 10.13 6.37 -14.39
N HIS A 17 9.81 6.81 -15.60
CA HIS A 17 10.08 8.16 -16.08
C HIS A 17 8.75 8.81 -16.43
N ASP A 18 8.40 9.89 -15.73
CA ASP A 18 7.22 10.71 -16.03
C ASP A 18 7.61 12.17 -16.24
N GLY A 19 6.78 12.85 -17.01
CA GLY A 19 6.99 14.25 -17.34
C GLY A 19 5.94 14.77 -18.29
N ARG A 20 6.18 15.98 -18.82
CA ARG A 20 5.30 16.63 -19.76
C ARG A 20 5.85 16.45 -21.17
N LEU A 21 5.01 16.01 -22.11
CA LEU A 21 5.37 15.94 -23.52
C LEU A 21 5.46 17.38 -24.06
N VAL A 22 6.65 17.85 -24.41
CA VAL A 22 6.89 19.23 -24.85
C VAL A 22 7.04 19.33 -26.36
N ASP A 23 7.49 18.27 -27.03
CA ASP A 23 7.62 18.24 -28.48
C ASP A 23 7.45 16.83 -29.06
N ILE A 24 7.15 16.75 -30.36
CA ILE A 24 7.02 15.51 -31.13
C ILE A 24 7.71 15.68 -32.48
N ASP A 25 8.77 14.91 -32.72
CA ASP A 25 9.45 14.81 -34.01
C ASP A 25 9.30 13.39 -34.58
N GLY A 26 8.42 13.26 -35.57
CA GLY A 26 8.12 11.98 -36.23
C GLY A 26 7.60 10.92 -35.26
N THR A 27 8.47 9.98 -34.87
CA THR A 27 8.16 8.89 -33.94
C THR A 27 8.72 9.10 -32.53
N THR A 28 9.40 10.22 -32.30
CA THR A 28 10.06 10.56 -31.05
C THR A 28 9.28 11.66 -30.35
N GLY A 29 9.00 11.49 -29.07
CA GLY A 29 8.44 12.50 -28.19
C GLY A 29 9.49 12.97 -27.19
N TYR A 30 9.54 14.28 -26.94
CA TYR A 30 10.43 14.91 -25.97
C TYR A 30 9.67 15.17 -24.68
N VAL A 31 10.12 14.60 -23.58
CA VAL A 31 9.43 14.65 -22.29
C VAL A 31 10.27 15.43 -21.30
N GLU A 32 9.78 16.58 -20.86
CA GLU A 32 10.35 17.39 -19.79
C GLU A 32 9.99 16.79 -18.43
N GLN A 33 11.00 16.32 -17.70
CA GLN A 33 10.84 15.76 -16.37
C GLN A 33 10.79 16.86 -15.29
N ALA A 34 10.32 16.51 -14.09
CA ALA A 34 10.20 17.47 -12.98
C ALA A 34 11.53 18.09 -12.53
N ASN A 35 12.67 17.48 -12.89
CA ASN A 35 14.01 18.02 -12.64
C ASN A 35 14.47 19.03 -13.72
N GLY A 36 13.62 19.34 -14.71
CA GLY A 36 13.94 20.24 -15.82
C GLY A 36 14.79 19.60 -16.94
N VAL A 37 14.98 18.27 -16.91
CA VAL A 37 15.70 17.55 -17.97
C VAL A 37 14.69 17.07 -19.00
N GLU A 38 14.97 17.37 -20.27
CA GLU A 38 14.24 16.82 -21.41
C GLU A 38 14.85 15.47 -21.80
N VAL A 39 13.99 14.47 -21.97
CA VAL A 39 14.38 13.11 -22.33
C VAL A 39 13.60 12.66 -23.55
N GLU A 40 14.31 12.07 -24.50
CA GLU A 40 13.75 11.55 -25.74
C GLU A 40 13.17 10.15 -25.52
N PHE A 41 11.92 9.96 -25.94
CA PHE A 41 11.25 8.67 -25.90
C PHE A 41 10.61 8.33 -27.24
N PRO A 42 10.71 7.08 -27.71
CA PRO A 42 9.84 6.59 -28.77
C PRO A 42 8.36 6.72 -28.34
N LEU A 43 7.50 7.29 -29.19
CA LEU A 43 6.08 7.51 -28.87
C LEU A 43 5.34 6.20 -28.52
N ASN A 44 5.77 5.07 -29.08
CA ASN A 44 5.20 3.75 -28.78
C ASN A 44 5.61 3.22 -27.38
N GLN A 45 6.56 3.86 -26.71
CA GLN A 45 6.97 3.57 -25.33
C GLN A 45 6.38 4.56 -24.32
N LEU A 46 5.61 5.54 -24.80
CA LEU A 46 4.90 6.47 -23.94
C LEU A 46 3.44 6.05 -23.78
N LYS A 47 2.92 6.29 -22.58
CA LYS A 47 1.50 6.17 -22.24
C LYS A 47 1.06 7.42 -21.49
N PRO A 48 -0.25 7.76 -21.52
CA PRO A 48 -0.80 8.76 -20.62
C PRO A 48 -0.39 8.46 -19.17
N TYR A 49 -0.01 9.48 -18.42
CA TYR A 49 0.40 9.30 -17.03
C TYR A 49 -0.77 8.76 -16.20
N GLU A 50 -0.56 7.60 -15.60
CA GLU A 50 -1.43 7.06 -14.57
C GLU A 50 -0.75 7.27 -13.23
N ALA A 51 -1.37 8.06 -12.33
CA ALA A 51 -0.85 8.20 -10.98
C ALA A 51 -0.71 6.80 -10.36
N PRO A 52 0.41 6.50 -9.66
CA PRO A 52 0.52 5.26 -8.93
C PRO A 52 -0.71 5.16 -8.05
N LYS A 53 -1.48 4.07 -8.18
CA LYS A 53 -2.60 3.78 -7.27
C LYS A 53 -1.99 3.74 -5.88
N THR A 54 -2.07 4.84 -5.16
CA THR A 54 -1.78 4.89 -3.74
C THR A 54 -2.64 3.78 -3.15
N ALA A 55 -1.99 2.76 -2.60
CA ALA A 55 -2.72 1.72 -1.91
C ALA A 55 -3.61 2.44 -0.90
N GLU A 56 -4.93 2.33 -1.05
CA GLU A 56 -5.88 2.96 -0.13
C GLU A 56 -5.37 2.71 1.29
N GLU A 57 -5.19 3.79 2.06
CA GLU A 57 -4.95 3.63 3.48
C GLU A 57 -6.14 2.83 4.01
N ARG A 58 -5.90 1.56 4.33
CA ARG A 58 -6.88 0.70 4.98
C ARG A 58 -7.04 1.21 6.40
N THR A 59 -7.79 2.29 6.53
CA THR A 59 -8.21 2.85 7.79
C THR A 59 -9.23 1.90 8.42
N LEU A 60 -9.28 1.85 9.74
CA LEU A 60 -10.29 1.09 10.49
C LEU A 60 -11.71 1.70 10.34
N SER A 61 -11.95 2.59 9.37
CA SER A 61 -13.18 3.35 9.22
C SER A 61 -14.28 2.51 8.55
N GLY A 62 -14.87 1.66 9.37
CA GLY A 62 -16.24 1.18 9.26
C GLY A 62 -16.72 0.83 10.67
N PRO A 63 -18.02 0.69 10.94
CA PRO A 63 -18.46 0.05 12.18
C PRO A 63 -17.90 -1.37 12.17
N LEU A 64 -16.77 -1.54 12.87
CA LEU A 64 -16.10 -2.83 13.09
C LEU A 64 -17.08 -3.66 13.91
N ARG A 65 -18.03 -4.32 13.23
CA ARG A 65 -18.92 -5.29 13.85
C ARG A 65 -18.02 -6.29 14.57
N ASP A 66 -18.20 -6.41 15.88
CA ASP A 66 -17.49 -7.39 16.70
C ASP A 66 -17.84 -8.79 16.20
N ARG A 67 -17.15 -9.24 15.15
CA ARG A 67 -17.38 -10.52 14.51
C ARG A 67 -16.60 -11.57 15.30
N LEU A 68 -17.28 -12.62 15.71
CA LEU A 68 -16.65 -13.78 16.32
C LEU A 68 -15.64 -14.37 15.32
N LEU A 69 -14.39 -14.52 15.77
CA LEU A 69 -13.36 -15.18 14.97
C LEU A 69 -13.65 -16.67 14.85
N ASN A 70 -13.51 -17.22 13.66
CA ASN A 70 -13.54 -18.66 13.47
C ASN A 70 -12.24 -19.33 13.99
N PRO A 71 -12.21 -20.66 14.14
CA PRO A 71 -11.04 -21.36 14.71
C PRO A 71 -9.74 -21.10 13.93
N ALA A 72 -9.81 -21.01 12.60
CA ALA A 72 -8.64 -20.74 11.76
C ALA A 72 -8.07 -19.32 12.00
N GLN A 73 -8.95 -18.33 12.14
CA GLN A 73 -8.58 -16.95 12.47
C GLN A 73 -7.99 -16.83 13.88
N LYS A 74 -8.51 -17.58 14.86
CA LYS A 74 -7.94 -17.65 16.21
C LYS A 74 -6.55 -18.29 16.21
N ALA A 75 -6.38 -19.40 15.49
CA ALA A 75 -5.09 -20.06 15.34
C ALA A 75 -4.06 -19.14 14.65
N LEU A 76 -4.49 -18.38 13.64
CA LEU A 76 -3.66 -17.39 12.97
C LEU A 76 -3.26 -16.24 13.89
N LEU A 77 -4.20 -15.71 14.70
CA LEU A 77 -3.89 -14.68 15.69
C LEU A 77 -2.86 -15.19 16.73
N ALA A 78 -2.99 -16.44 17.18
CA ALA A 78 -2.10 -17.05 18.15
C ALA A 78 -0.72 -17.42 17.58
N SER A 79 -0.59 -17.61 16.27
CA SER A 79 0.69 -17.97 15.63
C SER A 79 1.60 -16.77 15.34
N ILE A 80 1.14 -15.54 15.65
CA ILE A 80 1.91 -14.32 15.43
C ILE A 80 3.06 -14.24 16.43
N PRO A 81 4.32 -14.13 15.96
CA PRO A 81 5.47 -13.91 16.81
C PRO A 81 5.30 -12.67 17.69
N ALA A 82 5.68 -12.77 18.97
CA ALA A 82 5.59 -11.66 19.93
C ALA A 82 6.35 -10.40 19.47
N THR A 83 7.45 -10.57 18.74
CA THR A 83 8.23 -9.48 18.15
C THR A 83 7.46 -8.70 17.09
N LEU A 84 6.72 -9.38 16.22
CA LEU A 84 5.85 -8.75 15.22
C LEU A 84 4.64 -8.10 15.91
N LEU A 85 4.04 -8.77 16.88
CA LEU A 85 2.90 -8.25 17.64
C LEU A 85 3.26 -6.94 18.36
N ALA A 86 4.44 -6.87 18.99
CA ALA A 86 4.92 -5.66 19.67
C ALA A 86 5.19 -4.51 18.69
N ALA A 87 5.75 -4.81 17.51
CA ALA A 87 5.98 -3.81 16.47
C ALA A 87 4.66 -3.24 15.94
N ILE A 88 3.66 -4.12 15.71
CA ILE A 88 2.31 -3.73 15.28
C ILE A 88 1.61 -2.89 16.34
N ALA A 89 1.66 -3.30 17.61
CA ALA A 89 1.08 -2.55 18.71
C ALA A 89 1.66 -1.13 18.78
N LYS A 90 2.99 -1.01 18.69
CA LYS A 90 3.67 0.29 18.65
C LYS A 90 3.22 1.15 17.46
N SER A 91 3.12 0.58 16.26
CA SER A 91 2.65 1.31 15.07
C SER A 91 1.17 1.72 15.16
N TYR A 92 0.34 0.89 15.78
CA TYR A 92 -1.07 1.18 16.02
C TYR A 92 -1.25 2.33 17.01
N ASP A 93 -0.57 2.24 18.16
CA ASP A 93 -0.69 3.18 19.27
C ASP A 93 -0.03 4.54 18.94
N ALA A 94 1.01 4.57 18.09
CA ALA A 94 1.64 5.80 17.62
C ALA A 94 0.70 6.72 16.81
N GLY A 95 -0.41 6.20 16.28
CA GLY A 95 -1.44 7.00 15.60
C GLY A 95 -2.50 7.59 16.54
N SER A 96 -2.32 7.50 17.86
CA SER A 96 -3.34 7.81 18.88
C SER A 96 -3.18 9.17 19.58
N ASP A 97 -2.28 10.04 19.14
CA ASP A 97 -1.97 11.32 19.82
C ASP A 97 -3.04 12.43 19.64
N GLY A 98 -4.29 12.07 19.35
CA GLY A 98 -5.42 13.01 19.20
C GLY A 98 -6.43 12.93 20.36
N PRO A 99 -7.13 14.04 20.70
CA PRO A 99 -8.17 14.04 21.72
C PRO A 99 -9.37 13.19 21.28
N GLY A 100 -9.45 11.97 21.81
CA GLY A 100 -10.43 10.93 21.46
C GLY A 100 -9.86 9.51 21.54
N SER A 101 -8.95 9.30 22.51
CA SER A 101 -7.96 8.21 22.59
C SER A 101 -8.50 6.87 22.09
N ARG A 102 -7.87 6.38 21.02
CA ARG A 102 -8.14 5.07 20.43
C ARG A 102 -7.82 4.01 21.49
N THR A 103 -8.69 3.01 21.63
CA THR A 103 -8.44 1.89 22.55
C THR A 103 -7.07 1.27 22.25
N PRO A 104 -6.17 1.14 23.24
CA PRO A 104 -4.82 0.63 23.00
C PRO A 104 -4.89 -0.78 22.43
N PHE A 105 -3.91 -1.13 21.59
CA PHE A 105 -3.92 -2.40 20.85
C PHE A 105 -4.17 -3.63 21.75
N ALA A 106 -3.60 -3.64 22.96
CA ALA A 106 -3.76 -4.73 23.92
C ALA A 106 -5.19 -4.89 24.48
N ALA A 107 -5.95 -3.80 24.56
CA ALA A 107 -7.32 -3.79 25.07
C ALA A 107 -8.37 -4.07 23.97
N LEU A 108 -7.94 -4.28 22.73
CA LEU A 108 -8.83 -4.59 21.63
C LEU A 108 -9.35 -6.05 21.73
N PRO A 109 -10.64 -6.27 21.39
CA PRO A 109 -11.16 -7.59 21.06
C PRO A 109 -10.29 -8.32 20.03
N GLU A 110 -10.25 -9.66 20.07
CA GLU A 110 -9.42 -10.47 19.16
C GLU A 110 -9.66 -10.14 17.68
N SER A 111 -10.92 -9.92 17.30
CA SER A 111 -11.29 -9.53 15.93
C SER A 111 -10.68 -8.19 15.50
N LYS A 112 -10.66 -7.21 16.41
CA LYS A 112 -10.07 -5.90 16.16
C LYS A 112 -8.54 -5.95 16.16
N ARG A 113 -7.94 -6.80 17.00
CA ARG A 113 -6.48 -7.06 16.96
C ARG A 113 -6.06 -7.66 15.63
N LEU A 114 -6.81 -8.63 15.13
CA LEU A 114 -6.50 -9.32 13.88
C LEU A 114 -6.62 -8.38 12.66
N GLU A 115 -7.62 -7.50 12.64
CA GLU A 115 -7.75 -6.46 11.62
C GLU A 115 -6.63 -5.42 11.70
N ALA A 116 -6.27 -4.97 12.91
CA ALA A 116 -5.13 -4.09 13.12
C ALA A 116 -3.83 -4.74 12.61
N ILE A 117 -3.59 -6.02 12.93
CA ILE A 117 -2.46 -6.77 12.39
C ILE A 117 -2.48 -6.77 10.86
N ARG A 118 -3.62 -7.07 10.23
CA ARG A 118 -3.74 -7.06 8.77
C ARG A 118 -3.38 -5.71 8.13
N ILE A 119 -3.70 -4.61 8.80
CA ILE A 119 -3.46 -3.24 8.31
C ILE A 119 -1.99 -2.83 8.49
N TYR A 120 -1.41 -3.08 9.67
CA TYR A 120 -0.08 -2.58 10.03
C TYR A 120 1.06 -3.57 9.72
N LEU A 121 0.77 -4.86 9.52
CA LEU A 121 1.80 -5.85 9.18
C LEU A 121 2.57 -5.49 7.89
N PRO A 122 1.94 -5.04 6.79
CA PRO A 122 2.66 -4.64 5.57
C PRO A 122 3.53 -3.38 5.73
N SER A 123 3.29 -2.54 6.73
CA SER A 123 4.07 -1.32 6.97
C SER A 123 5.30 -1.55 7.86
N LEU A 124 5.49 -2.77 8.39
CA LEU A 124 6.68 -3.11 9.15
C LEU A 124 7.94 -3.18 8.26
N PRO A 125 9.13 -2.89 8.81
CA PRO A 125 10.39 -3.04 8.11
C PRO A 125 10.59 -4.45 7.52
N GLN A 126 11.05 -4.54 6.27
CA GLN A 126 11.26 -5.80 5.56
C GLN A 126 12.16 -6.79 6.32
N ARG A 127 13.15 -6.29 7.07
CA ARG A 127 14.02 -7.12 7.95
C ARG A 127 13.24 -7.92 8.99
N LEU A 128 12.10 -7.41 9.46
CA LEU A 128 11.21 -8.10 10.40
C LEU A 128 10.26 -9.04 9.67
N LEU A 129 9.85 -8.70 8.44
CA LEU A 129 8.90 -9.49 7.67
C LEU A 129 9.53 -10.67 6.93
N ALA A 130 10.80 -10.59 6.54
CA ALA A 130 11.48 -11.58 5.71
C ALA A 130 11.42 -13.00 6.28
N SER A 131 11.54 -13.15 7.60
CA SER A 131 11.45 -14.45 8.28
C SER A 131 10.02 -14.95 8.48
N HIS A 132 9.01 -14.13 8.14
CA HIS A 132 7.60 -14.37 8.43
C HIS A 132 6.71 -14.14 7.20
N MET A 133 7.25 -14.26 5.98
CA MET A 133 6.50 -14.03 4.73
C MET A 133 5.25 -14.92 4.60
N ASN A 134 5.30 -16.16 5.09
CA ASN A 134 4.13 -17.05 5.13
C ASN A 134 2.97 -16.47 5.95
N LEU A 135 3.30 -15.80 7.06
CA LEU A 135 2.33 -15.12 7.92
C LEU A 135 1.76 -13.87 7.24
N VAL A 136 2.59 -13.12 6.52
CA VAL A 136 2.13 -11.96 5.71
C VAL A 136 1.12 -12.40 4.65
N VAL A 137 1.39 -13.51 3.96
CA VAL A 137 0.47 -14.07 2.96
C VAL A 137 -0.82 -14.56 3.61
N ALA A 138 -0.71 -15.35 4.69
CA ALA A 138 -1.88 -15.82 5.45
C ALA A 138 -2.74 -14.65 5.95
N MET A 139 -2.11 -13.54 6.35
CA MET A 139 -2.84 -12.35 6.81
C MET A 139 -3.49 -11.54 5.71
N ARG A 140 -2.88 -11.48 4.52
CA ARG A 140 -3.50 -10.89 3.34
C ARG A 140 -4.76 -11.65 2.93
N ASP A 141 -4.72 -12.98 3.04
CA ASP A 141 -5.79 -13.89 2.61
C ASP A 141 -6.83 -14.19 3.70
N ILE A 142 -6.77 -13.53 4.85
CA ILE A 142 -7.69 -13.79 5.96
C ILE A 142 -9.18 -13.60 5.60
N SER A 143 -9.48 -12.68 4.68
CA SER A 143 -10.84 -12.47 4.16
C SER A 143 -11.34 -13.60 3.28
N LYS A 144 -10.49 -14.56 2.89
CA LYS A 144 -10.86 -15.81 2.21
C LYS A 144 -11.11 -16.95 3.19
N LEU A 145 -10.74 -16.79 4.47
CA LEU A 145 -10.97 -17.79 5.53
C LEU A 145 -12.37 -17.71 6.14
N SER A 146 -13.26 -16.87 5.58
CA SER A 146 -14.61 -16.58 6.09
C SER A 146 -15.67 -17.56 5.64
#